data_AF-F0J9M8-F1
#
_entry.id   AF-F0J9M8-F1
#
_cell.length_a   1.000
_cell.length_b   1.000
_cell.length_c   1.000
_cell.angle_alpha   90.00
_cell.angle_beta   90.00
_cell.angle_gamma   90.00
#
_symmetry.space_group_name_H-M   'P 1'
#
loop_
_entity.id
_entity.type
_entity.pdbx_description
1 polymer ?
#
loop_
_entity_poly.entity_id
_entity_poly.type
_entity_poly.pdbx_seq_one_letter_code
_entity_poly.pdbx_strand_id
1 'polypeptide(L)'
;AAVVERSRVTINLDKQNDRSPYRTSAPDESVEEEQDVQDQVQAILDHAQKLKKEGKAKELGNLIKTTRPFLNMISKAKAAKLVRALVDMFLDMEAGTGLEVELCKECIDWAQREKRTFLRQSLEARLIALFYDTGRYTEALQLGSSLLKELKKLDDKNLLVEVQLLESKVYHALSNLPKARAALTSARTTANAIYCPPRMQAALDLQSGVLHAADERDFKTAFSYFYEAFECYDSVDSPKALIALKYMLLSKIMLNL
;
A
#
# COMPACT_ATOMS: atom_id res chain seq x y z
N ALA A 1 8.11 -42.57 -52.95
CA ALA A 1 6.78 -43.18 -52.70
C ALA A 1 5.77 -42.04 -52.49
N ALA A 2 4.86 -41.93 -53.46
CA ALA A 2 3.60 -41.18 -53.55
C ALA A 2 3.36 -39.87 -52.75
N VAL A 3 3.21 -38.79 -53.52
CA VAL A 3 2.37 -37.60 -53.24
C VAL A 3 0.97 -37.87 -53.80
N VAL A 4 -0.12 -37.59 -53.06
CA VAL A 4 -1.49 -37.28 -53.56
C VAL A 4 -2.20 -36.53 -52.41
N GLU A 5 -2.46 -35.22 -52.43
CA GLU A 5 -3.37 -34.39 -53.25
C GLU A 5 -4.80 -34.24 -52.67
N ARG A 6 -5.31 -33.02 -52.86
CA ARG A 6 -6.47 -32.33 -52.26
C ARG A 6 -7.81 -33.06 -52.39
N SER A 7 -8.76 -32.72 -51.52
CA SER A 7 -10.17 -32.49 -51.89
C SER A 7 -10.95 -31.70 -50.83
N ARG A 8 -11.51 -30.55 -51.22
CA ARG A 8 -12.61 -29.84 -50.54
C ARG A 8 -13.93 -30.53 -50.92
N VAL A 9 -14.79 -30.85 -49.97
CA VAL A 9 -16.26 -30.90 -50.17
C VAL A 9 -16.98 -30.47 -48.89
N THR A 10 -17.69 -29.34 -48.98
CA THR A 10 -18.79 -28.90 -48.11
C THR A 10 -20.07 -29.70 -48.41
N ILE A 11 -20.96 -29.95 -47.43
CA ILE A 11 -22.43 -29.70 -47.45
C ILE A 11 -23.07 -30.16 -46.11
N ASN A 12 -23.42 -29.15 -45.31
CA ASN A 12 -24.71 -28.80 -44.68
C ASN A 12 -25.86 -29.81 -44.40
N LEU A 13 -26.58 -29.46 -43.32
CA LEU A 13 -28.01 -29.57 -43.01
C LEU A 13 -28.52 -30.68 -42.04
N ASP A 14 -28.82 -30.17 -40.85
CA ASP A 14 -30.12 -30.25 -40.16
C ASP A 14 -30.42 -31.35 -39.12
N LYS A 15 -30.80 -30.79 -37.95
CA LYS A 15 -31.72 -31.28 -36.92
C LYS A 15 -31.20 -32.37 -35.98
N GLN A 16 -30.94 -31.97 -34.74
CA GLN A 16 -32.02 -32.10 -33.75
C GLN A 16 -31.86 -31.17 -32.55
N ASN A 17 -32.95 -30.44 -32.38
CA ASN A 17 -33.34 -29.56 -31.30
C ASN A 17 -33.41 -30.34 -29.99
N ASP A 18 -32.56 -30.02 -29.01
CA ASP A 18 -32.82 -30.39 -27.61
C ASP A 18 -32.57 -29.17 -26.71
N ARG A 19 -33.46 -28.18 -26.88
CA ARG A 19 -33.64 -27.09 -25.92
C ARG A 19 -34.34 -27.65 -24.69
N SER A 20 -33.58 -27.81 -23.61
CA SER A 20 -34.13 -27.94 -22.25
C SER A 20 -35.06 -26.75 -21.96
N PRO A 21 -36.31 -26.97 -21.51
CA PRO A 21 -37.33 -25.92 -21.45
C PRO A 21 -37.30 -25.06 -20.17
N TYR A 22 -36.26 -25.14 -19.33
CA TYR A 22 -36.15 -24.33 -18.12
C TYR A 22 -34.79 -23.67 -17.99
N ARG A 23 -34.60 -22.58 -18.73
CA ARG A 23 -33.69 -21.50 -18.30
C ARG A 23 -34.31 -20.18 -18.74
N THR A 24 -35.16 -19.65 -17.88
CA THR A 24 -35.56 -18.25 -17.89
C THR A 24 -34.29 -17.40 -17.90
N SER A 25 -34.06 -16.72 -19.01
CA SER A 25 -33.08 -15.65 -19.16
C SER A 25 -33.50 -14.49 -18.26
N ALA A 26 -32.85 -14.37 -17.10
CA ALA A 26 -32.67 -13.05 -16.49
C ALA A 26 -31.67 -12.30 -17.39
N PRO A 27 -32.00 -11.09 -17.88
CA PRO A 27 -31.08 -10.30 -18.70
C PRO A 27 -29.86 -9.82 -17.89
N ASP A 28 -28.84 -9.37 -18.62
CA ASP A 28 -27.56 -8.72 -18.29
C ASP A 28 -27.46 -7.72 -17.10
N GLU A 29 -28.47 -7.54 -16.24
CA GLU A 29 -28.51 -6.49 -15.20
C GLU A 29 -27.31 -6.55 -14.23
N SER A 30 -26.83 -7.75 -13.88
CA SER A 30 -25.68 -7.89 -12.95
C SER A 30 -24.33 -7.46 -13.55
N VAL A 31 -24.19 -7.47 -14.87
CA VAL A 31 -22.93 -7.10 -15.55
C VAL A 31 -22.91 -5.58 -15.79
N GLU A 32 -24.05 -5.02 -16.18
CA GLU A 32 -24.23 -3.58 -16.34
C GLU A 32 -24.08 -2.82 -15.00
N GLU A 33 -24.67 -3.34 -13.91
CA GLU A 33 -24.50 -2.75 -12.57
C GLU A 33 -23.04 -2.78 -12.07
N GLU A 34 -22.28 -3.84 -12.38
CA GLU A 34 -20.86 -3.92 -12.01
C GLU A 34 -19.98 -2.95 -12.82
N GLN A 35 -20.33 -2.71 -14.10
CA GLN A 35 -19.67 -1.72 -14.95
C GLN A 35 -19.97 -0.29 -14.52
N ASP A 36 -21.23 0.02 -14.23
CA ASP A 36 -21.63 1.34 -13.73
C ASP A 36 -20.93 1.69 -12.40
N VAL A 37 -20.84 0.73 -11.49
CA VAL A 37 -20.09 0.89 -10.23
C VAL A 37 -18.60 1.15 -10.49
N GLN A 38 -18.01 0.48 -11.49
CA GLN A 38 -16.60 0.64 -11.82
C GLN A 38 -16.32 1.99 -12.46
N ASP A 39 -17.18 2.45 -13.36
CA ASP A 39 -17.10 3.75 -14.00
C ASP A 39 -17.27 4.88 -12.97
N GLN A 40 -18.18 4.71 -12.01
CA GLN A 40 -18.36 5.67 -10.93
C GLN A 40 -17.15 5.72 -9.98
N VAL A 41 -16.53 4.58 -9.67
CA VAL A 41 -15.27 4.54 -8.91
C VAL A 41 -14.17 5.27 -9.66
N GLN A 42 -14.05 5.05 -10.98
CA GLN A 42 -13.05 5.72 -11.79
C GLN A 42 -13.29 7.23 -11.87
N ALA A 43 -14.54 7.66 -12.05
CA ALA A 43 -14.92 9.07 -12.05
C ALA A 43 -14.56 9.79 -10.73
N ILE A 44 -14.76 9.13 -9.59
CA ILE A 44 -14.36 9.65 -8.28
C ILE A 44 -12.83 9.79 -8.21
N LEU A 45 -12.07 8.81 -8.69
CA LEU A 45 -10.61 8.85 -8.71
C LEU A 45 -10.08 9.96 -9.64
N ASP A 46 -10.66 10.11 -10.83
CA ASP A 46 -10.26 11.14 -11.79
C ASP A 46 -10.56 12.55 -11.25
N HIS A 47 -11.71 12.72 -10.59
CA HIS A 47 -12.03 13.97 -9.91
C HIS A 47 -11.04 14.24 -8.76
N ALA A 48 -10.71 13.24 -7.95
CA ALA A 48 -9.72 13.38 -6.89
C ALA A 48 -8.33 13.74 -7.43
N GLN A 49 -7.91 13.15 -8.56
CA GLN A 49 -6.66 13.50 -9.23
C GLN A 49 -6.67 14.94 -9.76
N LYS A 50 -7.80 15.40 -10.30
CA LYS A 50 -7.95 16.79 -10.75
C LYS A 50 -7.84 17.76 -9.57
N LEU A 51 -8.51 17.48 -8.45
CA LEU A 51 -8.42 18.30 -7.23
C LEU A 51 -7.00 18.31 -6.65
N LYS A 52 -6.29 17.17 -6.72
CA LYS A 52 -4.87 17.07 -6.34
C LYS A 52 -4.00 18.00 -7.20
N LYS A 53 -4.17 17.97 -8.53
CA LYS A 53 -3.44 18.85 -9.47
C LYS A 53 -3.75 20.33 -9.26
N GLU A 54 -4.97 20.66 -8.87
CA GLU A 54 -5.41 22.04 -8.60
C GLU A 54 -5.03 22.53 -7.19
N GLY A 55 -4.48 21.68 -6.31
CA GLY A 55 -4.08 22.05 -4.95
C GLY A 55 -5.24 22.25 -3.97
N LYS A 56 -6.46 21.78 -4.30
CA LYS A 56 -7.68 22.04 -3.51
C LYS A 56 -7.90 21.01 -2.40
N ALA A 57 -7.07 21.05 -1.36
CA ALA A 57 -7.11 20.08 -0.26
C ALA A 57 -8.49 20.01 0.44
N LYS A 58 -9.12 21.15 0.76
CA LYS A 58 -10.43 21.18 1.43
C LYS A 58 -11.53 20.50 0.62
N GLU A 59 -11.53 20.69 -0.70
CA GLU A 59 -12.50 20.06 -1.59
C GLU A 59 -12.30 18.56 -1.68
N LEU A 60 -11.04 18.09 -1.70
CA LEU A 60 -10.73 16.66 -1.67
C LEU A 60 -11.13 16.00 -0.34
N GLY A 61 -10.92 16.67 0.79
CA GLY A 61 -11.41 16.20 2.09
C GLY A 61 -12.94 16.10 2.13
N ASN A 62 -13.64 17.07 1.54
CA ASN A 62 -15.10 17.03 1.41
C ASN A 62 -15.55 15.91 0.46
N LEU A 63 -14.83 15.67 -0.65
CA LEU A 63 -15.11 14.57 -1.57
C LEU A 63 -15.11 13.23 -0.83
N ILE A 64 -14.11 12.96 0.02
CA ILE A 64 -14.05 11.75 0.85
C ILE A 64 -15.30 11.61 1.73
N LYS A 65 -15.82 12.71 2.30
CA LYS A 65 -17.05 12.69 3.10
C LYS A 65 -18.29 12.40 2.23
N THR A 66 -18.40 13.05 1.08
CA THR A 66 -19.55 12.88 0.16
C THR A 66 -19.62 11.49 -0.50
N THR A 67 -18.48 10.80 -0.62
CA THR A 67 -18.43 9.46 -1.20
C THR A 67 -18.81 8.35 -0.20
N ARG A 68 -18.91 8.65 1.11
CA ARG A 68 -19.25 7.66 2.16
C ARG A 68 -20.56 6.88 1.92
N PRO A 69 -21.67 7.49 1.47
CA PRO A 69 -22.88 6.75 1.14
C PRO A 69 -22.67 5.76 -0.01
N PHE A 70 -21.95 6.16 -1.05
CA PHE A 70 -21.60 5.30 -2.19
C PHE A 70 -20.71 4.12 -1.77
N LEU A 71 -19.77 4.34 -0.83
CA LEU A 71 -18.91 3.27 -0.30
C LEU A 71 -19.69 2.15 0.40
N ASN A 72 -20.91 2.40 0.87
CA ASN A 72 -21.79 1.40 1.46
C ASN A 72 -22.57 0.59 0.43
N MET A 73 -22.65 1.04 -0.83
CA MET A 73 -23.29 0.31 -1.93
C MET A 73 -22.33 -0.68 -2.62
N ILE A 74 -21.02 -0.52 -2.43
CA ILE A 74 -20.00 -1.35 -3.08
C ILE A 74 -19.37 -2.37 -2.10
N SER A 75 -18.67 -3.36 -2.66
CA SER A 75 -17.98 -4.37 -1.84
C SER A 75 -16.95 -3.74 -0.89
N LYS A 76 -16.79 -4.34 0.30
CA LYS A 76 -15.86 -3.86 1.33
C LYS A 76 -14.42 -3.71 0.81
N ALA A 77 -13.99 -4.60 -0.09
CA ALA A 77 -12.68 -4.56 -0.71
C ALA A 77 -12.52 -3.40 -1.69
N LYS A 78 -13.49 -3.17 -2.60
CA LYS A 78 -13.48 -2.03 -3.55
C LYS A 78 -13.50 -0.70 -2.78
N ALA A 79 -14.35 -0.59 -1.76
CA ALA A 79 -14.39 0.59 -0.89
C ALA A 79 -13.08 0.84 -0.14
N ALA A 80 -12.45 -0.21 0.39
CA ALA A 80 -11.16 -0.05 1.07
C ALA A 80 -10.07 0.46 0.12
N LYS A 81 -10.01 -0.05 -1.13
CA LYS A 81 -9.09 0.45 -2.15
C LYS A 81 -9.35 1.91 -2.50
N LEU A 82 -10.61 2.29 -2.70
CA LEU A 82 -10.99 3.66 -3.03
C LEU A 82 -10.63 4.64 -1.90
N VAL A 83 -10.99 4.33 -0.65
CA VAL A 83 -10.67 5.19 0.49
C VAL A 83 -9.17 5.35 0.68
N ARG A 84 -8.39 4.26 0.58
CA ARG A 84 -6.91 4.33 0.67
C ARG A 84 -6.34 5.24 -0.41
N ALA A 85 -6.76 5.07 -1.66
CA ALA A 85 -6.30 5.89 -2.78
C ALA A 85 -6.65 7.38 -2.59
N LEU A 86 -7.85 7.69 -2.11
CA LEU A 86 -8.27 9.07 -1.84
C LEU A 86 -7.46 9.70 -0.70
N VAL A 87 -7.24 8.96 0.39
CA VAL A 87 -6.42 9.43 1.52
C VAL A 87 -4.96 9.62 1.09
N ASP A 88 -4.39 8.70 0.33
CA ASP A 88 -3.02 8.84 -0.19
C ASP A 88 -2.88 10.06 -1.09
N MET A 89 -3.84 10.28 -2.01
CA MET A 89 -3.87 11.48 -2.84
C MET A 89 -3.96 12.76 -2.02
N PHE A 90 -4.71 12.76 -0.92
CA PHE A 90 -4.83 13.90 -0.01
C PHE A 90 -3.52 14.17 0.75
N LEU A 91 -2.89 13.12 1.28
CA LEU A 91 -1.64 13.23 2.04
C LEU A 91 -0.45 13.66 1.17
N ASP A 92 -0.42 13.24 -0.10
CA ASP A 92 0.62 13.65 -1.06
C ASP A 92 0.57 15.13 -1.45
N MET A 93 -0.50 15.86 -1.09
CA MET A 93 -0.60 17.30 -1.40
C MET A 93 0.28 18.16 -0.49
N GLU A 94 0.93 17.57 0.53
CA GLU A 94 1.78 18.25 1.52
C GLU A 94 1.17 19.58 1.98
N ALA A 95 -0.15 19.57 2.23
CA ALA A 95 -0.90 20.82 2.39
C ALA A 95 -0.47 21.56 3.66
N GLY A 96 0.23 20.91 4.60
CA GLY A 96 0.79 21.55 5.80
C GLY A 96 -0.28 22.20 6.68
N THR A 97 -1.56 21.84 6.47
CA THR A 97 -2.72 22.53 7.02
C THR A 97 -3.14 21.99 8.40
N GLY A 98 -2.48 20.94 8.91
CA GLY A 98 -2.92 20.22 10.11
C GLY A 98 -4.19 19.36 9.91
N LEU A 99 -4.88 19.53 8.78
CA LEU A 99 -6.12 18.80 8.43
C LEU A 99 -5.87 17.31 8.13
N GLU A 100 -4.65 16.92 7.80
CA GLU A 100 -4.27 15.55 7.45
C GLU A 100 -4.53 14.58 8.62
N VAL A 101 -4.12 14.94 9.82
CA VAL A 101 -4.33 14.12 11.02
C VAL A 101 -5.82 14.04 11.36
N GLU A 102 -6.54 15.16 11.26
CA GLU A 102 -7.98 15.21 11.54
C GLU A 102 -8.76 14.32 10.56
N LEU A 103 -8.46 14.43 9.26
CA LEU A 103 -9.11 13.63 8.23
C LEU A 103 -8.82 12.14 8.40
N CYS A 104 -7.58 11.75 8.70
CA CYS A 104 -7.24 10.36 8.98
C CYS A 104 -8.02 9.82 10.19
N LYS A 105 -8.11 10.60 11.29
CA LYS A 105 -8.90 10.23 12.47
C LYS A 105 -10.39 10.09 12.13
N GLU A 106 -10.96 11.02 11.37
CA GLU A 106 -12.36 10.92 10.93
C GLU A 106 -12.62 9.66 10.07
N CYS A 107 -11.69 9.31 9.17
CA CYS A 107 -11.81 8.11 8.35
C CYS A 107 -11.69 6.82 9.20
N ILE A 108 -10.84 6.82 10.24
CA ILE A 108 -10.70 5.72 11.20
C ILE A 108 -12.01 5.56 12.00
N ASP A 109 -12.56 6.66 12.53
CA ASP A 109 -13.84 6.66 13.26
C ASP A 109 -14.98 6.13 12.40
N TRP A 110 -15.04 6.56 11.13
CA TRP A 110 -16.02 6.04 10.18
C TRP A 110 -15.82 4.54 9.93
N ALA A 111 -14.59 4.10 9.69
CA ALA A 111 -14.29 2.68 9.49
C ALA A 111 -14.63 1.83 10.72
N GLN A 112 -14.50 2.38 11.93
CA GLN A 112 -14.90 1.73 13.17
C GLN A 112 -16.43 1.62 13.30
N ARG A 113 -17.18 2.68 13.00
CA ARG A 113 -18.67 2.68 13.00
C ARG A 113 -19.24 1.67 12.00
N GLU A 114 -18.67 1.62 10.81
CA GLU A 114 -19.06 0.70 9.74
C GLU A 114 -18.51 -0.73 9.91
N LYS A 115 -17.80 -1.00 11.03
CA LYS A 115 -17.17 -2.31 11.32
C LYS A 115 -16.25 -2.81 10.19
N ARG A 116 -15.54 -1.90 9.52
CA ARG A 116 -14.56 -2.18 8.44
C ARG A 116 -13.15 -2.33 9.02
N THR A 117 -12.90 -3.47 9.68
CA THR A 117 -11.64 -3.73 10.43
C THR A 117 -10.36 -3.58 9.60
N PHE A 118 -10.28 -4.23 8.43
CA PHE A 118 -9.09 -4.15 7.55
C PHE A 118 -8.82 -2.75 7.00
N LEU A 119 -9.89 -1.98 6.77
CA LEU A 119 -9.74 -0.58 6.33
C LEU A 119 -9.23 0.26 7.49
N ARG A 120 -9.82 0.13 8.69
CA ARG A 120 -9.36 0.81 9.90
C ARG A 120 -7.87 0.56 10.15
N GLN A 121 -7.43 -0.70 10.16
CA GLN A 121 -6.02 -1.06 10.42
C GLN A 121 -5.06 -0.46 9.40
N SER A 122 -5.44 -0.45 8.13
CA SER A 122 -4.64 0.18 7.08
C SER A 122 -4.60 1.71 7.21
N LEU A 123 -5.71 2.34 7.61
CA LEU A 123 -5.75 3.78 7.89
C LEU A 123 -4.94 4.14 9.13
N GLU A 124 -4.93 3.28 10.16
CA GLU A 124 -4.08 3.44 11.34
C GLU A 124 -2.60 3.32 10.98
N ALA A 125 -2.21 2.36 10.14
CA ALA A 125 -0.84 2.26 9.64
C ALA A 125 -0.43 3.54 8.87
N ARG A 126 -1.33 4.08 8.04
CA ARG A 126 -1.09 5.34 7.34
C ARG A 126 -0.98 6.54 8.30
N LEU A 127 -1.80 6.58 9.35
CA LEU A 127 -1.73 7.59 10.40
C LEU A 127 -0.42 7.50 11.21
N ILE A 128 0.10 6.30 11.46
CA ILE A 128 1.42 6.12 12.09
C ILE A 128 2.52 6.70 11.19
N ALA A 129 2.47 6.44 9.87
CA ALA A 129 3.41 7.05 8.92
C ALA A 129 3.32 8.58 8.94
N LEU A 130 2.11 9.14 8.96
CA LEU A 130 1.90 10.58 9.07
C LEU A 130 2.44 11.15 10.39
N PHE A 131 2.26 10.46 11.52
CA PHE A 131 2.86 10.88 12.79
C PHE A 131 4.38 10.84 12.77
N TYR A 132 4.98 9.89 12.06
CA TYR A 132 6.42 9.86 11.85
C TYR A 132 6.90 11.06 11.02
N ASP A 133 6.22 11.37 9.91
CA ASP A 133 6.58 12.47 9.01
C ASP A 133 6.39 13.86 9.68
N THR A 134 5.40 13.99 10.57
CA THR A 134 5.13 15.21 11.36
C THR A 134 5.95 15.32 12.66
N GLY A 135 6.80 14.34 12.98
CA GLY A 135 7.62 14.34 14.20
C GLY A 135 6.88 14.00 15.50
N ARG A 136 5.63 13.53 15.43
CA ARG A 136 4.81 13.13 16.60
C ARG A 136 5.09 11.69 17.02
N TYR A 137 6.33 11.43 17.41
CA TYR A 137 6.84 10.07 17.67
C TYR A 137 6.15 9.33 18.83
N THR A 138 5.74 10.04 19.89
CA THR A 138 5.08 9.43 21.05
C THR A 138 3.70 8.88 20.69
N GLU A 139 2.92 9.61 19.91
CA GLU A 139 1.61 9.18 19.40
C GLU A 139 1.75 8.04 18.39
N ALA A 140 2.76 8.10 17.52
CA ALA A 140 3.10 7.00 16.61
C ALA A 140 3.36 5.69 17.36
N LEU A 141 4.13 5.72 18.45
CA LEU A 141 4.41 4.53 19.26
C LEU A 141 3.18 4.01 20.00
N GLN A 142 2.33 4.88 20.52
CA GLN A 142 1.10 4.48 21.20
C GLN A 142 0.16 3.74 20.24
N LEU A 143 -0.10 4.35 19.08
CA LEU A 143 -0.97 3.76 18.05
C LEU A 143 -0.36 2.49 17.44
N GLY A 144 0.95 2.49 17.17
CA GLY A 144 1.68 1.32 16.69
C GLY A 144 1.63 0.15 17.67
N SER A 145 1.79 0.41 18.96
CA SER A 145 1.73 -0.63 20.00
C SER A 145 0.35 -1.28 20.10
N SER A 146 -0.73 -0.51 19.95
CA SER A 146 -2.09 -1.07 19.90
C SER A 146 -2.31 -1.88 18.63
N LEU A 147 -1.93 -1.34 17.46
CA LEU A 147 -2.14 -1.98 16.17
C LEU A 147 -1.34 -3.29 16.05
N LEU A 148 -0.09 -3.33 16.53
CA LEU A 148 0.74 -4.54 16.53
C LEU A 148 0.14 -5.68 17.37
N LYS A 149 -0.55 -5.38 18.48
CA LYS A 149 -1.23 -6.42 19.29
C LYS A 149 -2.37 -7.08 18.52
N GLU A 150 -3.02 -6.33 17.63
CA GLU A 150 -4.07 -6.85 16.77
C GLU A 150 -3.49 -7.61 15.58
N LEU A 151 -2.54 -7.01 14.85
CA LEU A 151 -1.95 -7.59 13.64
C LEU A 151 -1.20 -8.89 13.91
N LYS A 152 -0.60 -9.07 15.09
CA LYS A 152 0.01 -10.34 15.49
C LYS A 152 -0.97 -11.52 15.58
N LYS A 153 -2.26 -11.24 15.78
CA LYS A 153 -3.33 -12.25 15.83
C LYS A 153 -3.96 -12.51 14.46
N LEU A 154 -3.56 -11.75 13.44
CA LEU A 154 -4.10 -11.82 12.09
C LEU A 154 -3.06 -12.39 11.11
N ASP A 155 -3.54 -12.74 9.93
CA ASP A 155 -2.74 -13.36 8.87
C ASP A 155 -2.18 -12.34 7.85
N ASP A 156 -2.59 -11.07 7.92
CA ASP A 156 -2.04 -10.02 7.04
C ASP A 156 -0.62 -9.63 7.48
N LYS A 157 0.36 -10.43 7.05
CA LYS A 157 1.78 -10.21 7.36
C LYS A 157 2.37 -9.02 6.62
N ASN A 158 1.83 -8.62 5.47
CA ASN A 158 2.31 -7.45 4.74
C ASN A 158 2.12 -6.19 5.58
N LEU A 159 0.92 -5.98 6.11
CA LEU A 159 0.63 -4.83 6.97
C LEU A 159 1.42 -4.90 8.29
N LEU A 160 1.64 -6.11 8.83
CA LEU A 160 2.45 -6.31 10.02
C LEU A 160 3.91 -5.86 9.82
N VAL A 161 4.54 -6.24 8.70
CA VAL A 161 5.92 -5.82 8.37
C VAL A 161 6.00 -4.30 8.24
N GLU A 162 5.02 -3.67 7.59
CA GLU A 162 4.98 -2.22 7.41
C GLU A 162 4.94 -1.48 8.75
N VAL A 163 4.08 -1.91 9.68
CA VAL A 163 3.96 -1.29 11.01
C VAL A 163 5.21 -1.54 11.87
N GLN A 164 5.80 -2.73 11.81
CA GLN A 164 7.06 -3.03 12.52
C GLN A 164 8.24 -2.20 11.98
N LEU A 165 8.29 -1.97 10.67
CA LEU A 165 9.29 -1.10 10.05
C LEU A 165 9.10 0.37 10.48
N LEU A 166 7.85 0.86 10.52
CA LEU A 166 7.55 2.19 11.06
C LEU A 166 7.94 2.30 12.54
N GLU A 167 7.66 1.29 13.35
CA GLU A 167 8.09 1.24 14.76
C GLU A 167 9.63 1.34 14.88
N SER A 168 10.39 0.62 14.04
CA SER A 168 11.85 0.74 14.00
C SER A 168 12.31 2.16 13.68
N LYS A 169 11.70 2.80 12.69
CA LYS A 169 12.02 4.19 12.30
C LYS A 169 11.71 5.19 13.40
N VAL A 170 10.56 5.06 14.07
CA VAL A 170 10.16 5.93 15.17
C VAL A 170 11.09 5.77 16.37
N TYR A 171 11.47 4.54 16.74
CA TYR A 171 12.46 4.34 17.80
C TYR A 171 13.84 4.89 17.43
N HIS A 172 14.25 4.77 16.16
CA HIS A 172 15.49 5.37 15.68
C HIS A 172 15.46 6.90 15.78
N ALA A 173 14.36 7.54 15.38
CA ALA A 173 14.19 8.99 15.51
C ALA A 173 14.22 9.46 16.97
N LEU A 174 13.75 8.64 17.91
CA LEU A 174 13.86 8.87 19.35
C LEU A 174 15.23 8.48 19.95
N SER A 175 16.22 8.16 19.12
CA SER A 175 17.57 7.71 19.54
C SER A 175 17.56 6.43 20.41
N ASN A 176 16.51 5.62 20.33
CA ASN A 176 16.42 4.34 21.05
C ASN A 176 16.86 3.19 20.14
N LEU A 177 18.18 3.07 19.93
CA LEU A 177 18.77 2.08 19.02
C LEU A 177 18.46 0.62 19.40
N PRO A 178 18.50 0.19 20.68
CA PRO A 178 18.19 -1.19 21.03
C PRO A 178 16.77 -1.61 20.63
N LYS A 179 15.77 -0.74 20.87
CA LYS A 179 14.39 -1.02 20.47
C LYS A 179 14.18 -0.92 18.95
N ALA A 180 14.86 0.04 18.30
CA ALA A 180 14.80 0.17 16.84
C ALA A 180 15.32 -1.10 16.14
N ARG A 181 16.42 -1.68 16.64
CA ARG A 181 16.96 -2.96 16.14
C ARG A 181 16.00 -4.11 16.41
N ALA A 182 15.48 -4.23 17.63
CA ALA A 182 14.53 -5.30 17.97
C ALA A 182 13.27 -5.28 17.09
N ALA A 183 12.73 -4.09 16.82
CA ALA A 183 11.60 -3.89 15.91
C ALA A 183 11.97 -4.30 14.46
N LEU A 184 13.16 -3.90 13.98
CA LEU A 184 13.62 -4.27 12.64
C LEU A 184 13.87 -5.78 12.49
N THR A 185 14.46 -6.43 13.49
CA THR A 185 14.63 -7.89 13.52
C THR A 185 13.26 -8.57 13.40
N SER A 186 12.27 -8.10 14.15
CA SER A 186 10.90 -8.61 14.07
C SER A 186 10.28 -8.40 12.67
N ALA A 187 10.51 -7.24 12.06
CA ALA A 187 10.07 -6.93 10.70
C ALA A 187 10.69 -7.89 9.67
N ARG A 188 12.01 -8.13 9.74
CA ARG A 188 12.71 -9.04 8.82
C ARG A 188 12.29 -10.49 9.01
N THR A 189 12.11 -10.96 10.23
CA THR A 189 11.59 -12.31 10.50
C THR A 189 10.20 -12.50 9.89
N THR A 190 9.34 -11.50 10.02
CA THR A 190 7.99 -11.54 9.43
C THR A 190 8.05 -11.46 7.91
N ALA A 191 8.93 -10.62 7.36
CA ALA A 191 9.13 -10.49 5.91
C ALA A 191 9.66 -11.78 5.27
N ASN A 192 10.52 -12.55 5.96
CA ASN A 192 11.01 -13.83 5.48
C ASN A 192 9.91 -14.91 5.39
N ALA A 193 8.79 -14.72 6.11
CA ALA A 193 7.65 -15.64 6.06
C ALA A 193 6.72 -15.36 4.85
N ILE A 194 6.96 -14.30 4.09
CA ILE A 194 6.15 -13.89 2.94
C ILE A 194 7.02 -13.60 1.72
N TYR A 195 6.42 -13.61 0.54
CA TYR A 195 7.05 -13.03 -0.63
C TYR A 195 6.94 -11.50 -0.55
N CYS A 196 7.97 -10.88 0.02
CA CYS A 196 8.01 -9.44 0.28
C CYS A 196 8.07 -8.64 -1.04
N PRO A 197 7.19 -7.66 -1.26
CA PRO A 197 7.26 -6.80 -2.43
C PRO A 197 8.61 -6.06 -2.50
N PRO A 198 9.20 -5.82 -3.70
CA PRO A 198 10.52 -5.20 -3.82
C PRO A 198 10.67 -3.86 -3.08
N ARG A 199 9.63 -3.03 -3.10
CA ARG A 199 9.62 -1.74 -2.38
C ARG A 199 9.68 -1.89 -0.86
N MET A 200 9.05 -2.93 -0.31
CA MET A 200 9.06 -3.20 1.13
C MET A 200 10.39 -3.81 1.55
N GLN A 201 10.94 -4.71 0.73
CA GLN A 201 12.28 -5.28 0.92
C GLN A 201 13.36 -4.19 0.94
N ALA A 202 13.37 -3.33 -0.08
CA ALA A 202 14.29 -2.19 -0.16
C ALA A 202 14.18 -1.25 1.07
N ALA A 203 12.98 -1.09 1.63
CA ALA A 203 12.78 -0.27 2.82
C ALA A 203 13.32 -0.92 4.10
N LEU A 204 13.27 -2.26 4.21
CA LEU A 204 13.90 -3.03 5.29
C LEU A 204 15.42 -2.96 5.19
N ASP A 205 15.97 -3.07 3.99
CA ASP A 205 17.42 -3.01 3.75
C ASP A 205 17.95 -1.60 4.01
N LEU A 206 17.25 -0.56 3.55
CA LEU A 206 17.61 0.82 3.86
C LEU A 206 17.63 1.08 5.38
N GLN A 207 16.62 0.61 6.12
CA GLN A 207 16.59 0.75 7.57
C GLN A 207 17.69 -0.06 8.26
N SER A 208 18.03 -1.25 7.73
CA SER A 208 19.16 -2.05 8.23
C SER A 208 20.47 -1.29 8.10
N GLY A 209 20.73 -0.69 6.93
CA GLY A 209 21.93 0.13 6.73
C GLY A 209 21.99 1.33 7.67
N VAL A 210 20.86 2.03 7.89
CA VAL A 210 20.79 3.15 8.84
C VAL A 210 21.15 2.72 10.26
N LEU A 211 20.62 1.58 10.74
CA LEU A 211 20.91 1.11 12.10
C LEU A 211 22.35 0.61 12.27
N HIS A 212 22.93 -0.09 11.28
CA HIS A 212 24.34 -0.49 11.31
C HIS A 212 25.29 0.71 11.31
N ALA A 213 24.97 1.75 10.53
CA ALA A 213 25.73 3.00 10.52
C ALA A 213 25.59 3.77 11.85
N ALA A 214 24.40 3.77 12.46
CA ALA A 214 24.11 4.56 13.66
C ALA A 214 24.65 3.95 14.96
N ASP A 215 24.57 2.63 15.13
CA ASP A 215 24.95 1.96 16.40
C ASP A 215 26.39 1.46 16.39
N GLU A 216 26.75 0.67 15.38
CA GLU A 216 28.02 -0.08 15.33
C GLU A 216 29.13 0.69 14.62
N ARG A 217 28.80 1.82 13.98
CA ARG A 217 29.66 2.50 12.99
C ARG A 217 30.20 1.52 11.94
N ASP A 218 29.45 0.45 11.67
CA ASP A 218 29.80 -0.55 10.67
C ASP A 218 29.34 -0.05 9.30
N PHE A 219 30.06 0.94 8.79
CA PHE A 219 29.78 1.53 7.48
C PHE A 219 30.03 0.56 6.33
N LYS A 220 30.80 -0.51 6.56
CA LYS A 220 31.06 -1.54 5.54
C LYS A 220 29.82 -2.40 5.33
N THR A 221 29.22 -2.90 6.40
CA THR A 221 27.97 -3.65 6.32
C THR A 221 26.80 -2.75 5.93
N ALA A 222 26.76 -1.52 6.45
CA ALA A 222 25.75 -0.54 6.05
C ALA A 222 25.78 -0.24 4.54
N PHE A 223 26.98 -0.12 3.94
CA PHE A 223 27.12 0.04 2.50
C PHE A 223 26.46 -1.11 1.73
N SER A 224 26.70 -2.37 2.12
CA SER A 224 26.08 -3.53 1.47
C SER A 224 24.55 -3.46 1.55
N TYR A 225 23.98 -3.12 2.71
CA TYR A 225 22.53 -2.93 2.83
C TYR A 225 21.99 -1.79 1.98
N PHE A 226 22.71 -0.67 1.89
CA PHE A 226 22.31 0.43 1.02
C PHE A 226 22.41 0.09 -0.47
N TYR A 227 23.37 -0.77 -0.86
CA TYR A 227 23.48 -1.28 -2.22
C TYR A 227 22.29 -2.17 -2.59
N GLU A 228 21.93 -3.14 -1.75
CA GLU A 228 20.74 -3.98 -1.98
C GLU A 228 19.45 -3.14 -2.07
N ALA A 229 19.32 -2.14 -1.19
CA ALA A 229 18.21 -1.20 -1.23
C ALA A 229 18.20 -0.37 -2.52
N PHE A 230 19.36 0.05 -3.02
CA PHE A 230 19.50 0.79 -4.27
C PHE A 230 19.04 -0.05 -5.47
N GLU A 231 19.59 -1.26 -5.65
CA GLU A 231 19.22 -2.17 -6.74
C GLU A 231 17.70 -2.46 -6.74
N CYS A 232 17.12 -2.71 -5.56
CA CYS A 232 15.69 -2.96 -5.42
C CYS A 232 14.83 -1.72 -5.70
N TYR A 233 15.30 -0.51 -5.40
CA TYR A 233 14.56 0.72 -5.71
C TYR A 233 14.71 1.14 -7.18
N ASP A 234 15.88 0.95 -7.77
CA ASP A 234 16.18 1.29 -9.16
C ASP A 234 15.38 0.41 -10.12
N SER A 235 15.33 -0.91 -9.85
CA SER A 235 14.53 -1.87 -10.63
C SER A 235 13.02 -1.58 -10.66
N VAL A 236 12.50 -0.76 -9.74
CA VAL A 236 11.08 -0.34 -9.68
C VAL A 236 10.88 1.15 -9.93
N ASP A 237 11.90 1.84 -10.47
CA ASP A 237 11.93 3.27 -10.78
C ASP A 237 11.41 4.14 -9.63
N SER A 238 11.88 3.83 -8.41
CA SER A 238 11.50 4.55 -7.21
C SER A 238 12.44 5.73 -6.99
N PRO A 239 11.93 6.95 -6.70
CA PRO A 239 12.77 8.10 -6.38
C PRO A 239 13.63 7.89 -5.12
N LYS A 240 13.31 6.87 -4.30
CA LYS A 240 14.10 6.46 -3.13
C LYS A 240 15.43 5.81 -3.51
N ALA A 241 15.65 5.42 -4.77
CA ALA A 241 16.95 4.94 -5.25
C ALA A 241 18.03 6.00 -5.02
N LEU A 242 17.72 7.28 -5.28
CA LEU A 242 18.66 8.39 -5.03
C LEU A 242 19.06 8.51 -3.55
N ILE A 243 18.12 8.25 -2.63
CA ILE A 243 18.38 8.27 -1.19
C ILE A 243 19.34 7.13 -0.81
N ALA A 244 19.09 5.91 -1.31
CA ALA A 244 19.97 4.77 -1.07
C ALA A 244 21.39 5.04 -1.61
N LEU A 245 21.51 5.56 -2.83
CA LEU A 245 22.78 5.94 -3.44
C LEU A 245 23.52 7.00 -2.60
N LYS A 246 22.81 8.03 -2.12
CA LYS A 246 23.39 9.04 -1.23
C LYS A 246 23.96 8.42 0.05
N TYR A 247 23.25 7.46 0.65
CA TYR A 247 23.72 6.75 1.83
C TYR A 247 24.90 5.82 1.54
N MET A 248 24.95 5.18 0.37
CA MET A 248 26.13 4.42 -0.08
C MET A 248 27.38 5.31 -0.15
N LEU A 249 27.26 6.47 -0.80
CA LEU A 249 28.36 7.43 -0.92
C LEU A 249 28.80 7.96 0.45
N LEU A 250 27.85 8.25 1.33
CA LEU A 250 28.15 8.65 2.71
C LEU A 250 28.93 7.56 3.44
N SER A 251 28.53 6.29 3.33
CA SER A 251 29.27 5.18 3.93
C SER A 251 30.70 5.07 3.39
N LYS A 252 30.93 5.33 2.10
CA LYS A 252 32.28 5.34 1.50
C LYS A 252 33.14 6.46 2.08
N ILE A 253 32.60 7.68 2.16
CA ILE A 253 33.27 8.82 2.78
C ILE A 253 33.63 8.51 4.24
N MET A 254 32.70 7.93 5.01
CA MET A 254 32.94 7.55 6.41
C MET A 254 34.00 6.45 6.58
N LEU A 255 34.22 5.62 5.56
CA LEU A 255 35.30 4.63 5.52
C LEU A 255 36.64 5.20 5.01
N ASN A 256 36.69 6.47 4.59
CA ASN A 256 37.83 7.11 3.91
C ASN A 256 38.30 6.32 2.66
N LEU A 257 37.34 5.80 1.88
CA LEU A 257 37.56 5.03 0.66
C LEU A 257 37.02 5.75 -0.58
#